data_AF-A0A2N3G1T7-F1
#
_entry.id   AF-A0A2N3G1T7-F1
#
_cell.length_a   1.000
_cell.length_b   1.000
_cell.length_c   1.000
_cell.angle_alpha   90.00
_cell.angle_beta   90.00
_cell.angle_gamma   90.00
#
_symmetry.space_group_name_H-M   'P 1'
#
loop_
_entity.id
_entity.type
_entity.pdbx_description
1 polymer ?
#
loop_
_entity_poly.entity_id
_entity_poly.type
_entity_poly.pdbx_seq_one_letter_code
_entity_poly.pdbx_strand_id
1 'polypeptide(L)'
;MRDVSAPGWGALLGATWAAVLVALVGFLGIAPPDRLLLFGALGLGVAGGAAALTQRKHMRSRSFIAAVAAGAFLGAFALTGIPEYVAGGQADGPCEIRIDTSPPLGSPTTLVTSSRDPLDLGSVDALRWVSTAPKGLTEWRRDLGLRIGGFDLVVLRDTPETASVKPNDGGVVDVEEVLERVESTLGVAPTGVYHVIASLEAPDADCTVSAYLRLGPAHPWDGPLLVTLWILVLATPAVTAVVGHRMRRAARAQRADQSR
;
A
#
# COMPACT_ATOMS: atom_id res chain seq x y z
N MET A 1 37.21 6.60 -7.37
CA MET A 1 35.73 6.56 -7.34
C MET A 1 35.29 5.45 -8.28
N ARG A 2 34.57 4.44 -7.79
CA ARG A 2 34.09 3.33 -8.64
C ARG A 2 33.12 3.90 -9.67
N ASP A 3 33.36 3.68 -10.95
CA ASP A 3 32.46 4.09 -12.03
C ASP A 3 31.09 3.48 -11.80
N VAL A 4 30.14 4.30 -11.38
CA VAL A 4 28.74 3.86 -11.26
C VAL A 4 28.22 3.67 -12.68
N SER A 5 28.14 2.41 -13.10
CA SER A 5 27.77 2.04 -14.46
C SER A 5 26.37 2.56 -14.82
N ALA A 6 26.19 3.06 -16.05
CA ALA A 6 24.91 3.57 -16.56
C ALA A 6 23.66 2.68 -16.27
N PRO A 7 23.76 1.33 -16.31
CA PRO A 7 22.63 0.48 -15.96
C PRO A 7 22.22 0.59 -14.48
N GLY A 8 23.18 0.82 -13.57
CA GLY A 8 22.91 0.95 -12.14
C GLY A 8 22.13 2.23 -11.82
N TRP A 9 22.50 3.36 -12.42
CA TRP A 9 21.73 4.60 -12.32
C TRP A 9 20.34 4.46 -12.93
N GLY A 10 20.23 3.73 -14.05
CA GLY A 10 18.94 3.47 -14.68
C GLY A 10 18.02 2.64 -13.80
N ALA A 11 18.55 1.57 -13.23
CA ALA A 11 17.83 0.73 -12.28
C ALA A 11 17.37 1.52 -11.05
N LEU A 12 18.24 2.35 -10.48
CA LEU A 12 17.92 3.17 -9.31
C LEU A 12 16.81 4.19 -9.62
N LEU A 13 16.95 4.97 -10.70
CA LEU A 13 15.95 5.97 -11.10
C LEU A 13 14.61 5.31 -11.45
N GLY A 14 14.66 4.16 -12.12
CA GLY A 14 13.48 3.36 -12.44
C GLY A 14 12.78 2.80 -11.19
N ALA A 15 13.55 2.30 -10.21
CA ALA A 15 13.03 1.86 -8.92
C ALA A 15 12.40 3.01 -8.14
N THR A 16 13.08 4.17 -8.07
CA THR A 16 12.54 5.37 -7.42
C THR A 16 11.22 5.80 -8.08
N TRP A 17 11.18 5.86 -9.41
CA TRP A 17 9.96 6.23 -10.13
C TRP A 17 8.81 5.26 -9.86
N ALA A 18 9.08 3.96 -9.89
CA ALA A 18 8.08 2.95 -9.57
C ALA A 18 7.59 3.05 -8.12
N ALA A 19 8.49 3.24 -7.16
CA ALA A 19 8.13 3.43 -5.75
C ALA A 19 7.22 4.65 -5.55
N VAL A 20 7.56 5.78 -6.19
CA VAL A 20 6.75 7.01 -6.14
C VAL A 20 5.39 6.78 -6.78
N LEU A 21 5.30 6.07 -7.90
CA LEU A 21 4.03 5.75 -8.54
C LEU A 21 3.15 4.86 -7.67
N VAL A 22 3.72 3.81 -7.07
CA VAL A 22 2.98 2.92 -6.15
C VAL A 22 2.46 3.72 -4.96
N ALA A 23 3.29 4.58 -4.38
CA ALA A 23 2.87 5.47 -3.30
C ALA A 23 1.72 6.39 -3.76
N LEU A 24 1.85 7.03 -4.93
CA LEU A 24 0.81 7.93 -5.45
C LEU A 24 -0.52 7.20 -5.68
N VAL A 25 -0.49 6.04 -6.33
CA VAL A 25 -1.69 5.20 -6.58
C VAL A 25 -2.31 4.74 -5.27
N GLY A 26 -1.47 4.37 -4.30
CA GLY A 26 -1.88 3.97 -2.95
C GLY A 26 -2.60 5.10 -2.21
N PHE A 27 -1.96 6.27 -2.09
CA PHE A 27 -2.54 7.43 -1.39
C PHE A 27 -3.78 8.01 -2.09
N LEU A 28 -3.87 7.88 -3.43
CA LEU A 28 -5.09 8.24 -4.16
C LEU A 28 -6.25 7.25 -3.95
N GLY A 29 -6.01 6.11 -3.30
CA GLY A 29 -7.03 5.07 -3.11
C GLY A 29 -7.47 4.39 -4.41
N ILE A 30 -6.63 4.44 -5.45
CA ILE A 30 -6.91 3.79 -6.74
C ILE A 30 -6.68 2.28 -6.65
N ALA A 31 -5.61 1.87 -5.96
CA ALA A 31 -5.32 0.48 -5.69
C ALA A 31 -4.55 0.36 -4.37
N PRO A 32 -4.78 -0.70 -3.58
CA PRO A 32 -4.00 -0.94 -2.38
C PRO A 32 -2.52 -1.19 -2.74
N PRO A 33 -1.57 -0.81 -1.86
CA PRO A 33 -0.15 -1.11 -2.02
C PRO A 33 0.13 -2.58 -1.71
N ASP A 34 -0.46 -3.48 -2.50
CA ASP A 34 -0.31 -4.92 -2.35
C ASP A 34 1.01 -5.40 -2.97
N ARG A 35 1.34 -6.67 -2.70
CA ARG A 35 2.58 -7.27 -3.22
C ARG A 35 2.63 -7.23 -4.75
N LEU A 36 1.50 -7.42 -5.42
CA LEU A 36 1.46 -7.41 -6.88
C LEU A 36 1.81 -6.03 -7.44
N LEU A 37 1.14 -4.98 -6.97
CA LEU A 37 1.38 -3.62 -7.44
C LEU A 37 2.79 -3.14 -7.08
N LEU A 38 3.21 -3.32 -5.82
CA LEU A 38 4.51 -2.88 -5.35
C LEU A 38 5.66 -3.55 -6.10
N PHE A 39 5.72 -4.88 -6.08
CA PHE A 39 6.84 -5.61 -6.66
C PHE A 39 6.77 -5.65 -8.20
N GLY A 40 5.56 -5.63 -8.78
CA GLY A 40 5.35 -5.56 -10.22
C GLY A 40 5.82 -4.22 -10.79
N ALA A 41 5.40 -3.11 -10.18
CA ALA A 41 5.85 -1.78 -10.58
C ALA A 41 7.36 -1.61 -10.37
N LEU A 42 7.91 -2.03 -9.24
CA LEU A 42 9.36 -1.98 -8.98
C LEU A 42 10.14 -2.80 -10.01
N GLY A 43 9.68 -4.01 -10.33
CA GLY A 43 10.32 -4.87 -11.33
C GLY A 43 10.36 -4.21 -12.72
N LEU A 44 9.22 -3.67 -13.17
CA LEU A 44 9.11 -2.94 -14.43
C LEU A 44 9.93 -1.65 -14.42
N GLY A 45 9.92 -0.91 -13.32
CA GLY A 45 10.70 0.31 -13.13
C GLY A 45 12.19 0.05 -13.25
N VAL A 46 12.71 -0.93 -12.49
CA VAL A 46 14.13 -1.32 -12.52
C VAL A 46 14.56 -1.75 -13.93
N ALA A 47 13.81 -2.65 -14.57
CA ALA A 47 14.14 -3.16 -15.90
C ALA A 47 14.04 -2.06 -16.97
N GLY A 48 12.97 -1.27 -16.94
CA GLY A 48 12.71 -0.17 -17.87
C GLY A 48 13.73 0.97 -17.72
N GLY A 49 14.03 1.37 -16.49
CA GLY A 49 15.03 2.39 -16.19
C GLY A 49 16.44 1.96 -16.60
N ALA A 50 16.83 0.71 -16.30
CA ALA A 50 18.08 0.13 -16.76
C ALA A 50 18.14 0.11 -18.30
N ALA A 51 17.07 -0.31 -18.98
CA ALA A 51 16.99 -0.32 -20.44
C ALA A 51 17.09 1.09 -21.05
N ALA A 52 16.43 2.09 -20.46
CA ALA A 52 16.39 3.46 -20.97
C ALA A 52 17.79 4.13 -21.01
N LEU A 53 18.64 3.84 -20.01
CA LEU A 53 19.98 4.41 -19.90
C LEU A 53 21.08 3.53 -20.50
N THR A 54 20.79 2.30 -20.92
CA THR A 54 21.80 1.39 -21.46
C THR A 54 21.95 1.56 -22.99
N GLN A 55 23.17 1.87 -23.44
CA GLN A 55 23.52 1.91 -24.87
C GLN A 55 23.87 0.52 -25.40
N ARG A 56 23.69 0.26 -26.71
CA ARG A 56 23.88 -1.07 -27.36
C ARG A 56 25.16 -1.83 -26.96
N LYS A 57 26.29 -1.16 -26.73
CA LYS A 57 27.55 -1.79 -26.29
C LYS A 57 27.53 -2.27 -24.84
N HIS A 58 26.76 -1.61 -23.97
CA HIS A 58 26.65 -1.93 -22.53
C HIS A 58 25.54 -2.94 -22.20
N MET A 59 24.71 -3.34 -23.16
CA MET A 59 23.68 -4.38 -22.95
C MET A 59 24.28 -5.76 -22.62
N ARG A 60 25.56 -5.99 -22.93
CA ARG A 60 26.31 -7.20 -22.52
C ARG A 60 27.02 -7.05 -21.17
N SER A 61 26.88 -5.92 -20.48
CA SER A 61 27.54 -5.71 -19.18
C SER A 61 26.88 -6.54 -18.08
N ARG A 62 27.69 -7.03 -17.14
CA ARG A 62 27.20 -7.77 -15.96
C ARG A 62 26.19 -6.94 -15.16
N SER A 63 26.37 -5.63 -15.06
CA SER A 63 25.45 -4.71 -14.37
C SER A 63 24.06 -4.66 -15.01
N PHE A 64 23.98 -4.68 -16.34
CA PHE A 64 22.69 -4.70 -17.03
C PHE A 64 21.96 -6.02 -16.80
N ILE A 65 22.67 -7.15 -16.92
CA ILE A 65 22.11 -8.48 -16.65
C ILE A 65 21.62 -8.56 -15.21
N ALA A 66 22.40 -8.07 -14.25
CA ALA A 66 22.01 -8.04 -12.84
C ALA A 66 20.74 -7.19 -12.59
N ALA A 67 20.63 -6.02 -13.22
CA ALA A 67 19.45 -5.17 -13.10
C ALA A 67 18.19 -5.84 -13.70
N VAL A 68 18.31 -6.44 -14.88
CA VAL A 68 17.19 -7.16 -15.51
C VAL A 68 16.80 -8.40 -14.69
N ALA A 69 17.78 -9.15 -14.19
CA ALA A 69 17.52 -10.30 -13.32
C ALA A 69 16.83 -9.89 -12.02
N ALA A 70 17.26 -8.78 -11.41
CA ALA A 70 16.61 -8.21 -10.23
C ALA A 70 15.16 -7.80 -10.55
N GLY A 71 14.94 -7.09 -11.67
CA GLY A 71 13.60 -6.70 -12.11
C GLY A 71 12.69 -7.91 -12.37
N ALA A 72 13.22 -8.95 -13.00
CA ALA A 72 12.50 -10.21 -13.23
C ALA A 72 12.19 -10.95 -11.93
N PHE A 73 13.11 -10.99 -10.97
CA PHE A 73 12.88 -11.60 -9.66
C PHE A 73 11.80 -10.87 -8.87
N LEU A 74 11.81 -9.53 -8.87
CA LEU A 74 10.75 -8.71 -8.27
C LEU A 74 9.41 -8.95 -8.95
N GLY A 75 9.37 -8.99 -10.29
CA GLY A 75 8.16 -9.32 -11.03
C GLY A 75 7.63 -10.73 -10.72
N ALA A 76 8.52 -11.72 -10.57
CA ALA A 76 8.13 -13.08 -10.17
C ALA A 76 7.57 -13.11 -8.74
N PHE A 77 8.19 -12.38 -7.81
CA PHE A 77 7.69 -12.26 -6.44
C PHE A 77 6.31 -11.59 -6.41
N ALA A 78 6.07 -10.58 -7.25
CA ALA A 78 4.76 -9.94 -7.39
C ALA A 78 3.64 -10.95 -7.72
N LEU A 79 3.93 -11.91 -8.62
CA LEU A 79 2.98 -12.97 -9.01
C LEU A 79 2.67 -13.96 -7.89
N THR A 80 3.53 -14.07 -6.86
CA THR A 80 3.23 -14.91 -5.69
C THR A 80 2.21 -14.26 -4.74
N GLY A 81 1.96 -12.95 -4.88
CA GLY A 81 1.02 -12.18 -4.04
C GLY A 81 -0.46 -12.28 -4.45
N ILE A 82 -0.79 -12.99 -5.52
CA ILE A 82 -2.16 -13.16 -6.02
C ILE A 82 -3.19 -13.62 -4.95
N PRO A 83 -2.86 -14.45 -3.94
CA PRO A 83 -3.85 -14.91 -2.95
C PRO A 83 -4.50 -13.80 -2.12
N GLU A 84 -3.73 -12.77 -1.74
CA GLU A 84 -4.24 -11.61 -0.97
C GLU A 84 -5.27 -10.81 -1.77
N TYR A 85 -5.20 -10.87 -3.10
CA TYR A 85 -6.11 -10.13 -3.98
C TYR A 85 -7.48 -10.80 -4.12
N VAL A 86 -7.59 -12.09 -3.77
CA VAL A 86 -8.78 -12.92 -3.99
C VAL A 86 -9.53 -13.18 -2.69
N ALA A 87 -8.85 -13.21 -1.55
CA ALA A 87 -9.47 -13.30 -0.24
C ALA A 87 -10.17 -11.97 0.08
N GLY A 88 -11.49 -11.92 -0.10
CA GLY A 88 -12.29 -10.77 0.32
C GLY A 88 -12.23 -10.55 1.83
N GLY A 89 -12.76 -9.41 2.27
CA GLY A 89 -13.14 -9.22 3.65
C GLY A 89 -14.20 -10.23 4.05
N GLN A 90 -13.96 -10.93 5.14
CA GLN A 90 -14.90 -11.88 5.73
C GLN A 90 -14.83 -11.77 7.24
N ALA A 91 -15.96 -12.05 7.89
CA ALA A 91 -16.03 -12.29 9.31
C ALA A 91 -16.16 -13.80 9.51
N ASP A 92 -15.17 -14.40 10.17
CA ASP A 92 -15.18 -15.80 10.56
C ASP A 92 -15.49 -15.90 12.05
N GLY A 93 -16.30 -16.90 12.43
CA GLY A 93 -16.66 -17.20 13.82
C GLY A 93 -18.13 -16.89 14.17
N PRO A 94 -18.51 -17.02 15.46
CA PRO A 94 -19.87 -16.79 15.94
C PRO A 94 -20.23 -15.30 16.09
N CYS A 95 -19.28 -14.38 15.90
CA CYS A 95 -19.51 -12.95 16.01
C CYS A 95 -19.99 -12.36 14.68
N GLU A 96 -21.10 -11.63 14.72
CA GLU A 96 -21.50 -10.76 13.63
C GLU A 96 -20.94 -9.36 13.88
N ILE A 97 -20.19 -8.80 12.92
CA ILE A 97 -19.81 -7.38 12.91
C ILE A 97 -20.67 -6.68 11.86
N ARG A 98 -21.48 -5.73 12.32
CA ARG A 98 -22.19 -4.78 11.44
C ARG A 98 -21.50 -3.45 11.47
N ILE A 99 -21.26 -2.88 10.29
CA ILE A 99 -20.72 -1.53 10.12
C ILE A 99 -21.83 -0.66 9.56
N ASP A 100 -22.36 0.26 10.35
CA ASP A 100 -23.25 1.31 9.85
C ASP A 100 -22.42 2.59 9.63
N THR A 101 -22.48 3.12 8.40
CA THR A 101 -21.97 4.45 8.06
C THR A 101 -23.09 5.48 8.16
N SER A 102 -22.75 6.75 8.36
CA SER A 102 -23.72 7.85 8.29
C SER A 102 -23.27 8.86 7.24
N PRO A 103 -23.97 8.99 6.09
CA PRO A 103 -25.24 8.35 5.76
C PRO A 103 -25.12 6.84 5.47
N PRO A 104 -26.19 6.06 5.69
CA PRO A 104 -26.17 4.61 5.47
C PRO A 104 -25.97 4.29 3.99
N LEU A 105 -24.95 3.50 3.68
CA LEU A 105 -24.61 3.05 2.32
C LEU A 105 -25.60 2.02 1.73
N GLY A 106 -26.73 1.77 2.39
CA GLY A 106 -27.74 0.80 1.97
C GLY A 106 -28.20 -0.08 3.13
N SER A 107 -28.73 -1.27 2.79
CA SER A 107 -29.06 -2.30 3.81
C SER A 107 -27.76 -2.81 4.46
N PRO A 108 -27.77 -3.19 5.76
CA PRO A 108 -26.58 -3.69 6.45
C PRO A 108 -26.09 -4.98 5.77
N THR A 109 -25.15 -4.82 4.86
CA THR A 109 -24.50 -5.94 4.18
C THR A 109 -23.49 -6.52 5.15
N THR A 110 -23.55 -7.84 5.34
CA THR A 110 -22.39 -8.63 5.79
C THR A 110 -21.14 -8.09 5.10
N LEU A 111 -20.06 -7.84 5.86
CA LEU A 111 -18.87 -7.08 5.45
C LEU A 111 -18.06 -7.75 4.32
N VAL A 112 -18.67 -7.90 3.15
CA VAL A 112 -18.06 -8.46 1.94
C VAL A 112 -17.43 -7.29 1.22
N THR A 113 -16.18 -7.00 1.58
CA THR A 113 -15.36 -5.99 0.92
C THR A 113 -14.26 -6.69 0.13
N SER A 114 -13.64 -6.03 -0.84
CA SER A 114 -12.46 -6.58 -1.51
C SER A 114 -11.48 -5.47 -1.86
N SER A 115 -10.27 -5.85 -2.25
CA SER A 115 -9.27 -4.90 -2.73
C SER A 115 -9.75 -4.04 -3.92
N ARG A 116 -10.71 -4.55 -4.72
CA ARG A 116 -11.32 -3.85 -5.86
C ARG A 116 -12.60 -3.11 -5.52
N ASP A 117 -13.24 -3.50 -4.43
CA ASP A 117 -14.50 -2.95 -3.95
C ASP A 117 -14.38 -2.70 -2.44
N PRO A 118 -13.52 -1.74 -2.05
CA PRO A 118 -13.35 -1.38 -0.65
C PRO A 118 -14.57 -0.60 -0.16
N LEU A 119 -14.83 -0.66 1.15
CA LEU A 119 -15.81 0.20 1.79
C LEU A 119 -15.28 1.63 1.83
N ASP A 120 -15.99 2.54 1.18
CA ASP A 120 -15.68 3.97 1.20
C ASP A 120 -16.06 4.59 2.54
N LEU A 121 -15.09 5.21 3.19
CA LEU A 121 -15.30 5.99 4.40
C LEU A 121 -14.97 7.44 4.13
N GLY A 122 -15.96 8.32 4.32
CA GLY A 122 -15.76 9.75 4.41
C GLY A 122 -15.00 10.10 5.69
N SER A 123 -14.26 11.22 5.66
CA SER A 123 -13.46 11.70 6.80
C SER A 123 -14.30 12.12 8.00
N VAL A 124 -15.61 12.34 7.81
CA VAL A 124 -16.58 12.76 8.82
C VAL A 124 -17.62 11.67 9.15
N ASP A 125 -17.41 10.46 8.63
CA ASP A 125 -18.35 9.38 8.83
C ASP A 125 -18.19 8.79 10.23
N ALA A 126 -19.29 8.40 10.87
CA ALA A 126 -19.24 7.61 12.09
C ALA A 126 -19.30 6.13 11.71
N LEU A 127 -18.39 5.33 12.27
CA LEU A 127 -18.41 3.88 12.14
C LEU A 127 -19.09 3.30 13.38
N ARG A 128 -20.36 2.91 13.23
CA ARG A 128 -21.02 2.13 14.28
C ARG A 128 -20.70 0.67 14.07
N TRP A 129 -20.12 0.04 15.09
CA TRP A 129 -19.91 -1.40 15.10
C TRP A 129 -20.74 -2.04 16.20
N VAL A 130 -21.31 -3.20 15.89
CA VAL A 130 -21.98 -4.06 16.86
C VAL A 130 -21.34 -5.42 16.76
N SER A 131 -20.85 -5.95 17.89
CA SER A 131 -20.42 -7.34 17.99
C SER A 131 -21.43 -8.12 18.81
N THR A 132 -21.93 -9.21 18.24
CA THR A 132 -22.85 -10.11 18.92
C THR A 132 -22.06 -11.32 19.42
N ALA A 133 -21.90 -11.45 20.74
CA ALA A 133 -21.28 -12.63 21.36
C ALA A 133 -22.35 -13.51 22.04
N PRO A 134 -22.26 -14.86 21.95
CA PRO A 134 -23.27 -15.75 22.52
C PRO A 134 -23.39 -15.66 24.06
N LYS A 135 -22.34 -15.21 24.75
CA LYS A 135 -22.29 -15.01 26.21
C LYS A 135 -21.39 -13.81 26.53
N GLY A 136 -21.51 -13.24 27.73
CA GLY A 136 -20.59 -12.21 28.22
C GLY A 136 -19.18 -12.80 28.38
N LEU A 137 -18.15 -12.07 27.94
CA LEU A 137 -16.77 -12.55 27.91
C LEU A 137 -16.00 -11.95 29.08
N THR A 138 -15.51 -12.80 29.99
CA THR A 138 -14.68 -12.40 31.14
C THR A 138 -13.19 -12.51 30.84
N GLU A 139 -12.81 -13.40 29.93
CA GLU A 139 -11.46 -13.55 29.40
C GLU A 139 -11.53 -13.38 27.88
N TRP A 140 -10.83 -12.37 27.36
CA TRP A 140 -10.82 -12.06 25.94
C TRP A 140 -9.53 -11.35 25.52
N ARG A 141 -9.23 -11.31 24.23
CA ARG A 141 -8.18 -10.44 23.68
C ARG A 141 -8.70 -9.86 22.38
N ARG A 142 -8.68 -8.53 22.26
CA ARG A 142 -9.06 -7.83 21.03
C ARG A 142 -7.82 -7.20 20.42
N ASP A 143 -7.52 -7.60 19.19
CA ASP A 143 -6.51 -6.93 18.37
C ASP A 143 -7.20 -6.24 17.19
N LEU A 144 -6.84 -4.98 16.95
CA LEU A 144 -7.19 -4.24 15.73
C LEU A 144 -5.89 -3.80 15.06
N GLY A 145 -5.78 -4.06 13.77
CA GLY A 145 -4.58 -3.80 13.00
C GLY A 145 -4.83 -3.53 11.54
N LEU A 146 -3.73 -3.29 10.84
CA LEU A 146 -3.67 -3.07 9.40
C LEU A 146 -2.75 -4.12 8.78
N ARG A 147 -3.16 -4.71 7.66
CA ARG A 147 -2.31 -5.56 6.84
C ARG A 147 -1.69 -4.73 5.72
N ILE A 148 -0.36 -4.65 5.70
CA ILE A 148 0.40 -3.88 4.70
C ILE A 148 1.40 -4.81 4.02
N GLY A 149 1.30 -4.97 2.70
CA GLY A 149 2.19 -5.86 1.94
C GLY A 149 2.17 -7.31 2.43
N GLY A 150 1.06 -7.76 3.00
CA GLY A 150 0.90 -9.09 3.58
C GLY A 150 1.51 -9.28 4.97
N PHE A 151 1.83 -8.20 5.67
CA PHE A 151 2.28 -8.22 7.07
C PHE A 151 1.25 -7.55 7.97
N ASP A 152 0.97 -8.17 9.12
CA ASP A 152 -0.01 -7.69 10.09
C ASP A 152 0.64 -6.71 11.07
N LEU A 153 0.19 -5.46 11.06
CA LEU A 153 0.57 -4.41 11.99
C LEU A 153 -0.57 -4.18 12.97
N VAL A 154 -0.44 -4.71 14.19
CA VAL A 154 -1.41 -4.48 15.27
C VAL A 154 -1.25 -3.06 15.81
N VAL A 155 -2.32 -2.27 15.72
CA VAL A 155 -2.36 -0.85 16.14
C VAL A 155 -2.94 -0.72 17.55
N LEU A 156 -3.96 -1.51 17.87
CA LEU A 156 -4.62 -1.52 19.17
C LEU A 156 -4.70 -2.96 19.68
N ARG A 157 -4.41 -3.12 20.97
CA ARG A 157 -4.56 -4.38 21.69
C ARG A 157 -5.22 -4.11 23.03
N ASP A 158 -6.41 -4.68 23.22
CA ASP A 158 -7.17 -4.59 24.47
C ASP A 158 -7.29 -5.96 25.14
N THR A 159 -7.31 -5.96 26.47
CA THR A 159 -7.37 -7.16 27.32
C THR A 159 -8.38 -6.98 28.47
N PRO A 160 -8.84 -8.06 29.11
CA PRO A 160 -9.92 -8.06 30.11
C PRO A 160 -9.68 -7.16 31.32
N GLU A 161 -8.44 -6.80 31.63
CA GLU A 161 -8.12 -5.84 32.70
C GLU A 161 -8.68 -4.44 32.42
N THR A 162 -9.00 -4.11 31.17
CA THR A 162 -9.49 -2.79 30.76
C THR A 162 -11.02 -2.65 30.67
N ALA A 163 -11.79 -3.74 30.55
CA ALA A 163 -13.26 -3.75 30.68
C ALA A 163 -13.85 -5.17 30.57
N SER A 164 -14.97 -5.43 31.26
CA SER A 164 -15.81 -6.61 31.00
C SER A 164 -16.66 -6.39 29.75
N VAL A 165 -16.60 -7.29 28.76
CA VAL A 165 -17.41 -7.21 27.54
C VAL A 165 -18.80 -7.81 27.81
N LYS A 166 -19.84 -6.99 27.65
CA LYS A 166 -21.23 -7.42 27.80
C LYS A 166 -21.70 -8.18 26.55
N PRO A 167 -22.72 -9.06 26.66
CA PRO A 167 -23.42 -9.55 25.48
C PRO A 167 -23.95 -8.37 24.65
N ASN A 168 -23.70 -8.38 23.34
CA ASN A 168 -24.05 -7.30 22.40
C ASN A 168 -23.34 -5.98 22.69
N ASP A 169 -22.04 -6.04 22.98
CA ASP A 169 -21.23 -4.84 23.10
C ASP A 169 -21.00 -4.22 21.72
N GLY A 170 -21.29 -2.94 21.62
CA GLY A 170 -21.22 -2.17 20.38
C GLY A 170 -20.84 -0.73 20.70
N GLY A 171 -20.10 -0.13 19.79
CA GLY A 171 -19.59 1.23 19.95
C GLY A 171 -19.88 2.07 18.72
N VAL A 172 -19.93 3.38 18.93
CA VAL A 172 -19.76 4.33 17.84
C VAL A 172 -18.31 4.79 17.92
N VAL A 173 -17.57 4.56 16.85
CA VAL A 173 -16.23 5.10 16.68
C VAL A 173 -16.34 6.25 15.69
N ASP A 174 -15.94 7.43 16.13
CA ASP A 174 -15.81 8.57 15.24
C ASP A 174 -14.58 8.35 14.36
N VAL A 175 -14.77 8.25 13.05
CA VAL A 175 -13.65 8.05 12.11
C VAL A 175 -12.75 9.27 12.14
N GLU A 176 -13.31 10.48 12.29
CA GLU A 176 -12.54 11.72 12.36
C GLU A 176 -11.54 11.69 13.53
N GLU A 177 -11.99 11.31 14.74
CA GLU A 177 -11.12 11.20 15.92
C GLU A 177 -9.98 10.19 15.72
N VAL A 178 -10.29 9.05 15.09
CA VAL A 178 -9.28 8.02 14.80
C VAL A 178 -8.28 8.53 13.77
N LEU A 179 -8.74 9.19 12.70
CA LEU A 179 -7.87 9.74 11.66
C LEU A 179 -6.98 10.85 12.24
N GLU A 180 -7.50 11.73 13.10
CA GLU A 180 -6.71 12.76 13.79
C GLU A 180 -5.63 12.15 14.69
N ARG A 181 -5.94 11.06 15.40
CA ARG A 181 -4.97 10.35 16.24
C ARG A 181 -3.88 9.68 15.40
N VAL A 182 -4.25 9.10 14.26
CA VAL A 182 -3.30 8.49 13.32
C VAL A 182 -2.43 9.58 12.69
N GLU A 183 -3.01 10.70 12.25
CA GLU A 183 -2.29 11.80 11.64
C GLU A 183 -1.32 12.47 12.63
N SER A 184 -1.74 12.71 13.86
CA SER A 184 -0.85 13.26 14.91
C SER A 184 0.31 12.33 15.26
N THR A 185 0.14 11.02 15.07
CA THR A 185 1.20 10.01 15.29
C THR A 185 2.13 9.88 14.08
N LEU A 186 1.56 9.84 12.87
CA LEU A 186 2.30 9.61 11.62
C LEU A 186 2.86 10.90 10.99
N GLY A 187 2.34 12.05 11.37
CA GLY A 187 2.63 13.35 10.77
C GLY A 187 2.07 13.52 9.36
N VAL A 188 1.19 12.63 8.92
CA VAL A 188 0.57 12.63 7.59
C VAL A 188 -0.86 12.15 7.65
N ALA A 189 -1.75 12.77 6.86
CA ALA A 189 -3.14 12.35 6.73
C ALA A 189 -3.22 10.93 6.13
N PRO A 190 -3.86 9.97 6.83
CA PRO A 190 -4.00 8.59 6.35
C PRO A 190 -5.01 8.55 5.19
N THR A 191 -4.49 8.47 3.96
CA THR A 191 -5.29 8.33 2.74
C THR A 191 -4.89 7.07 1.98
N GLY A 192 -5.83 6.45 1.27
CA GLY A 192 -5.62 5.25 0.48
C GLY A 192 -6.55 4.08 0.79
N VAL A 193 -6.23 2.91 0.23
CA VAL A 193 -6.94 1.65 0.51
C VAL A 193 -6.17 0.84 1.55
N TYR A 194 -6.84 0.50 2.64
CA TYR A 194 -6.28 -0.19 3.79
C TYR A 194 -6.97 -1.54 4.00
N HIS A 195 -6.18 -2.57 4.22
CA HIS A 195 -6.68 -3.86 4.67
C HIS A 195 -6.70 -3.85 6.20
N VAL A 196 -7.88 -3.71 6.79
CA VAL A 196 -8.07 -3.76 8.24
C VAL A 196 -8.28 -5.20 8.66
N ILE A 197 -7.61 -5.58 9.74
CA ILE A 197 -7.80 -6.85 10.42
C ILE A 197 -8.23 -6.59 11.86
N ALA A 198 -9.21 -7.35 12.32
CA ALA A 198 -9.59 -7.38 13.71
C ALA A 198 -9.69 -8.84 14.16
N SER A 199 -9.29 -9.12 15.38
CA SER A 199 -9.49 -10.43 15.98
C SER A 199 -9.97 -10.27 17.42
N LEU A 200 -10.86 -11.16 17.81
CA LEU A 200 -11.33 -11.35 19.16
C LEU A 200 -11.08 -12.81 19.50
N GLU A 201 -10.16 -13.06 20.42
CA GLU A 201 -9.91 -14.39 20.97
C GLU A 201 -10.61 -14.50 22.32
N ALA A 202 -11.35 -15.58 22.54
CA ALA A 202 -11.98 -15.89 23.82
C ALA A 202 -12.20 -17.41 23.98
N PRO A 203 -12.26 -17.95 25.21
CA PRO A 203 -12.28 -19.41 25.46
C PRO A 203 -13.38 -20.18 24.71
N ASP A 204 -14.53 -19.54 24.46
CA ASP A 204 -15.69 -20.16 23.80
C ASP A 204 -16.03 -19.50 22.44
N ALA A 205 -15.24 -18.52 21.98
CA ALA A 205 -15.52 -17.78 20.76
C ALA A 205 -14.26 -17.09 20.21
N ASP A 206 -13.72 -17.61 19.12
CA ASP A 206 -12.74 -16.91 18.29
C ASP A 206 -13.45 -16.28 17.10
N CYS A 207 -13.20 -15.00 16.88
CA CYS A 207 -13.75 -14.23 15.79
C CYS A 207 -12.67 -13.44 15.09
N THR A 208 -12.56 -13.58 13.77
CA THR A 208 -11.61 -12.80 12.97
C THR A 208 -12.36 -12.06 11.89
N VAL A 209 -12.08 -10.78 11.74
CA VAL A 209 -12.66 -9.92 10.73
C VAL A 209 -11.56 -9.32 9.87
N SER A 210 -11.77 -9.41 8.57
CA SER A 210 -10.93 -8.83 7.53
C SER A 210 -11.80 -7.89 6.72
N ALA A 211 -11.32 -6.68 6.44
CA ALA A 211 -12.06 -5.70 5.64
C ALA A 211 -11.13 -4.81 4.82
N TYR A 212 -11.57 -4.39 3.64
CA TYR A 212 -10.91 -3.36 2.86
C TYR A 212 -11.67 -2.05 3.02
N LEU A 213 -10.97 -1.02 3.50
CA LEU A 213 -11.50 0.33 3.67
C LEU A 213 -10.76 1.28 2.73
N ARG A 214 -11.47 2.23 2.13
CA ARG A 214 -10.87 3.32 1.35
C ARG A 214 -11.12 4.65 2.03
N LEU A 215 -10.04 5.32 2.39
CA LEU A 215 -9.99 6.70 2.87
C LEU A 215 -9.51 7.56 1.70
N GLY A 216 -10.44 8.01 0.87
CA GLY A 216 -10.11 8.81 -0.31
C GLY A 216 -9.69 10.23 0.08
N PRO A 217 -8.64 10.82 -0.53
CA PRO A 217 -8.38 12.24 -0.37
C PRO A 217 -9.54 13.05 -0.97
N ALA A 218 -9.83 14.23 -0.42
CA ALA A 218 -10.89 15.09 -0.95
C ALA A 218 -10.57 15.56 -2.39
N HIS A 219 -9.28 15.65 -2.70
CA HIS A 219 -8.76 16.00 -4.01
C HIS A 219 -7.45 15.26 -4.32
N PRO A 220 -7.10 14.98 -5.60
CA PRO A 220 -5.79 14.43 -5.98
C PRO A 220 -4.54 15.23 -5.55
N TRP A 221 -4.72 16.43 -4.97
CA TRP A 221 -3.65 17.33 -4.51
C TRP A 221 -3.78 17.62 -3.01
N ASP A 222 -4.56 16.81 -2.29
CA ASP A 222 -4.90 17.05 -0.91
C ASP A 222 -3.69 16.81 0.00
N GLY A 223 -3.19 17.90 0.60
CA GLY A 223 -2.01 17.88 1.45
C GLY A 223 -0.65 17.89 0.72
N PRO A 224 0.41 18.25 1.44
CA PRO A 224 1.76 18.42 0.89
C PRO A 224 2.37 17.11 0.37
N LEU A 225 1.95 15.96 0.91
CA LEU A 225 2.44 14.65 0.50
C LEU A 225 2.02 14.30 -0.93
N LEU A 226 0.73 14.41 -1.26
CA LEU A 226 0.22 14.13 -2.61
C LEU A 226 0.84 15.09 -3.64
N VAL A 227 0.95 16.38 -3.30
CA VAL A 227 1.62 17.37 -4.16
C VAL A 227 3.08 16.97 -4.42
N THR A 228 3.80 16.57 -3.38
CA THR A 228 5.19 16.11 -3.50
C THR A 228 5.32 14.86 -4.37
N LEU A 229 4.42 13.88 -4.19
CA LEU A 229 4.41 12.65 -4.98
C LEU A 229 4.18 12.95 -6.47
N TRP A 230 3.23 13.81 -6.81
CA TRP A 230 3.02 14.23 -8.19
C TRP A 230 4.24 14.92 -8.80
N ILE A 231 4.88 15.83 -8.04
CA ILE A 231 6.13 16.48 -8.48
C ILE A 231 7.20 15.42 -8.76
N LEU A 232 7.37 14.44 -7.88
CA LEU A 232 8.35 13.36 -8.04
C LEU A 232 8.03 12.45 -9.24
N VAL A 233 6.76 12.14 -9.49
CA VAL A 233 6.32 11.36 -10.67
C VAL A 233 6.72 12.06 -11.97
N LEU A 234 6.64 13.39 -12.02
CA LEU A 234 7.03 14.18 -13.19
C LEU A 234 8.55 14.44 -13.26
N ALA A 235 9.19 14.67 -12.12
CA ALA A 235 10.61 15.01 -12.06
C ALA A 235 11.51 13.80 -12.39
N THR A 236 11.20 12.61 -11.89
CA THR A 236 12.03 11.42 -12.07
C THR A 236 12.22 11.00 -13.55
N PRO A 237 11.18 10.95 -14.40
CA PRO A 237 11.37 10.67 -15.83
C PRO A 237 12.10 11.82 -16.54
N ALA A 238 11.88 13.08 -16.14
CA ALA A 238 12.60 14.22 -16.68
C ALA A 238 14.11 14.12 -16.39
N VAL A 239 14.49 13.79 -15.15
CA VAL A 239 15.88 13.53 -14.76
C VAL A 239 16.46 12.37 -15.55
N THR A 240 15.72 11.27 -15.70
CA THR A 240 16.14 10.09 -16.49
C THR A 240 16.40 10.47 -17.95
N ALA A 241 15.53 11.30 -18.55
CA ALA A 241 15.71 11.78 -19.92
C ALA A 241 16.95 12.69 -20.06
N VAL A 242 17.18 13.60 -19.12
CA VAL A 242 18.36 14.49 -19.11
C VAL A 242 19.65 13.69 -18.97
N VAL A 243 19.71 12.74 -18.03
CA VAL A 243 20.86 11.85 -17.84
C VAL A 243 21.11 11.02 -19.10
N GLY A 244 20.07 10.40 -19.66
CA GLY A 244 20.15 9.64 -20.89
C GLY A 244 20.66 10.46 -22.07
N HIS A 245 20.20 11.71 -22.22
CA HIS A 245 20.66 12.62 -23.26
C HIS A 245 22.14 13.00 -23.09
N ARG A 246 22.58 13.32 -21.87
CA ARG A 246 23.99 13.63 -21.57
C ARG A 246 24.90 12.44 -21.89
N MET A 247 24.50 11.22 -21.51
CA MET A 247 25.24 10.00 -21.83
C MET A 247 25.33 9.75 -23.33
N ARG A 248 24.24 9.98 -24.08
CA ARG A 248 24.24 9.87 -25.55
C ARG A 248 25.17 10.89 -26.20
N ARG A 249 25.18 12.14 -25.71
CA ARG A 249 26.08 13.18 -26.21
C ARG A 249 27.55 12.83 -25.96
N ALA A 250 27.89 12.41 -24.74
CA ALA A 250 29.25 12.02 -24.37
C ALA A 250 29.78 10.86 -25.24
N ALA A 251 28.96 9.83 -25.46
CA ALA A 251 29.33 8.69 -26.29
C ALA A 251 29.51 9.06 -27.78
N ARG A 252 28.76 10.04 -28.30
CA ARG A 252 28.94 10.55 -29.66
C ARG A 252 30.25 11.33 -29.82
N ALA A 253 30.59 12.15 -28.82
CA ALA A 253 31.84 12.92 -28.82
C ALA A 253 33.08 12.00 -28.84
N GLN A 254 33.09 10.95 -28.02
CA GLN A 254 34.19 9.97 -27.99
C GLN A 254 34.38 9.22 -29.32
N ARG A 255 33.28 8.91 -30.03
CA ARG A 255 33.36 8.26 -31.34
C ARG A 255 33.92 9.17 -32.43
N ALA A 256 33.62 10.46 -32.36
CA ALA A 256 34.16 11.43 -33.31
C ALA A 256 35.67 11.62 -33.13
N ASP A 257 36.15 11.60 -31.88
CA ASP A 257 37.57 11.73 -31.55
C ASP A 257 38.38 10.49 -32.01
N GLN A 258 37.83 9.29 -31.87
CA GLN A 258 38.48 8.04 -32.36
C GLN A 258 38.53 7.90 -33.88
N SER A 259 37.81 8.75 -34.63
CA SER A 259 37.79 8.72 -36.10
C SER A 259 38.73 9.74 -36.76
N ARG A 260 39.45 10.54 -35.96
CA ARG A 260 40.50 11.47 -36.40
C ARG A 260 41.87 10.86 -36.15
#